data_AF-A0A6J5GWX0-F1
#
_entry.id   AF-A0A6J5GWX0-F1
#
_cell.length_a   1.000
_cell.length_b   1.000
_cell.length_c   1.000
_cell.angle_alpha   90.00
_cell.angle_beta   90.00
_cell.angle_gamma   90.00
#
_symmetry.space_group_name_H-M   'P 1'
#
loop_
_entity.id
_entity.type
_entity.pdbx_description
1 polymer ?
#
loop_
_entity_poly.entity_id
_entity_poly.type
_entity_poly.pdbx_seq_one_letter_code
_entity_poly.pdbx_strand_id
1 'polypeptide(L)'
;MFGNLLTFLSSGLLALSWWQILLAMLVMTHVTIIDVTLYLHRCLAHRALDLHPAVRHFFRFWLWMTTGISGNEWAGVHRKHHAKCETADDPHSPQMLGICKVVFEGSELYTAQARNEETLRKLG
;
A
#
# COMPACT_ATOMS: atom_id res chain seq x y z
N MET A 1 -7.12 31.59 -24.82
CA MET A 1 -7.67 30.40 -24.11
C MET A 1 -7.04 29.09 -24.57
N PHE A 2 -6.97 28.78 -25.86
CA PHE A 2 -6.37 27.51 -26.35
C PHE A 2 -4.89 27.30 -25.99
N GLY A 3 -4.05 28.34 -26.00
CA GLY A 3 -2.63 28.22 -25.65
C GLY A 3 -2.38 27.71 -24.22
N ASN A 4 -3.10 28.27 -23.24
CA ASN A 4 -2.96 27.88 -21.83
C ASN A 4 -3.41 26.43 -21.59
N LEU A 5 -4.44 25.96 -22.32
CA LEU A 5 -4.88 24.57 -22.25
C LEU A 5 -3.82 23.62 -22.84
N LEU A 6 -3.25 23.97 -23.99
CA LEU A 6 -2.21 23.15 -24.62
C LEU A 6 -0.95 23.05 -23.75
N THR A 7 -0.50 24.15 -23.15
CA THR A 7 0.64 24.15 -22.21
C THR A 7 0.35 23.31 -20.97
N PHE A 8 -0.85 23.39 -20.41
CA PHE A 8 -1.25 22.55 -19.28
C PHE A 8 -1.27 21.06 -19.65
N LEU A 9 -1.80 20.69 -20.82
CA LEU A 9 -1.82 19.31 -21.27
C LEU A 9 -0.42 18.75 -21.57
N SER A 10 0.50 19.59 -22.07
CA SER A 10 1.86 19.17 -22.38
C SER A 10 2.78 19.07 -21.17
N SER A 11 2.62 19.98 -20.20
CA SER A 11 3.60 20.19 -19.13
C SER A 11 3.02 19.93 -17.74
N GLY A 12 1.70 19.75 -17.63
CA GLY A 12 1.00 19.64 -16.36
C GLY A 12 1.03 20.94 -15.56
N LEU A 13 0.51 20.88 -14.33
CA LEU A 13 0.45 22.04 -13.43
C LEU A 13 1.83 22.51 -12.98
N LEU A 14 2.78 21.58 -12.79
CA LEU A 14 4.10 21.86 -12.22
C LEU A 14 5.20 22.07 -13.26
N ALA A 15 4.91 21.83 -14.55
CA ALA A 15 5.88 21.97 -15.65
C ALA A 15 7.23 21.28 -15.39
N LEU A 16 7.21 20.11 -14.75
CA LEU A 16 8.42 19.37 -14.39
C LEU A 16 9.13 18.83 -15.63
N SER A 17 10.47 18.92 -15.62
CA SER A 17 11.31 18.23 -16.60
C SER A 17 11.28 16.71 -16.35
N TRP A 18 11.68 15.93 -17.35
CA TRP A 18 11.64 14.45 -17.26
C TRP A 18 12.43 13.89 -16.06
N TRP A 19 13.56 14.51 -15.69
CA TRP A 19 14.39 14.05 -14.57
C TRP A 19 13.78 14.44 -13.21
N GLN A 20 13.05 15.57 -13.15
CA GLN A 20 12.30 15.95 -11.96
C GLN A 20 11.13 14.99 -11.72
N ILE A 21 10.46 14.54 -12.79
CA ILE A 21 9.44 13.49 -12.72
C ILE A 21 10.04 12.19 -12.20
N LEU A 22 11.20 11.76 -12.74
CA LEU A 22 11.90 10.57 -12.26
C LEU A 22 12.26 10.67 -10.77
N LEU A 23 12.83 11.81 -10.35
CA LEU A 23 13.18 12.04 -8.94
C LEU A 23 11.93 12.02 -8.04
N ALA A 24 10.84 12.68 -8.46
CA ALA A 24 9.59 12.67 -7.74
C ALA A 24 9.04 11.23 -7.60
N MET A 25 9.03 10.46 -8.69
CA MET A 25 8.62 9.05 -8.68
C MET A 25 9.44 8.22 -7.69
N LEU A 26 10.77 8.38 -7.68
CA LEU A 26 11.66 7.67 -6.76
C LEU A 26 11.40 8.04 -5.29
N VAL A 27 11.24 9.33 -4.99
CA VAL A 27 10.93 9.80 -3.63
C VAL A 27 9.58 9.26 -3.19
N MET A 28 8.54 9.39 -4.01
CA MET A 28 7.19 8.91 -3.69
C MET A 28 7.18 7.38 -3.45
N THR A 29 7.90 6.64 -4.29
CA THR A 29 8.07 5.18 -4.15
C THR A 29 8.79 4.85 -2.85
N HIS A 30 9.89 5.54 -2.55
CA HIS A 30 10.67 5.27 -1.35
C HIS A 30 9.90 5.54 -0.07
N VAL A 31 9.16 6.66 0.00
CA VAL A 31 8.28 6.95 1.15
C VAL A 31 7.23 5.85 1.29
N THR A 32 6.57 5.44 0.20
CA THR A 32 5.57 4.36 0.24
C THR A 32 6.15 3.02 0.71
N ILE A 33 7.38 2.67 0.30
CA ILE A 33 8.07 1.48 0.80
C ILE A 33 8.33 1.59 2.30
N ILE A 34 8.72 2.75 2.80
CA ILE A 34 8.91 2.99 4.24
C ILE A 34 7.58 2.84 4.99
N ASP A 35 6.49 3.40 4.46
CA ASP A 35 5.15 3.29 5.04
C ASP A 35 4.71 1.82 5.17
N VAL A 36 4.87 1.03 4.10
CA VAL A 36 4.50 -0.39 4.13
C VAL A 36 5.39 -1.17 5.10
N THR A 37 6.71 -0.95 5.07
CA THR A 37 7.66 -1.78 5.83
C THR A 37 7.80 -1.40 7.30
N LEU A 38 7.73 -0.11 7.66
CA LEU A 38 7.80 0.34 9.05
C LEU A 38 6.41 0.48 9.66
N TYR A 39 5.52 1.22 9.00
CA TYR A 39 4.24 1.57 9.61
C TYR A 39 3.23 0.44 9.52
N LEU A 40 2.87 -0.02 8.32
CA LEU A 40 1.87 -1.09 8.17
C LEU A 40 2.37 -2.43 8.73
N HIS A 41 3.58 -2.84 8.34
CA HIS A 41 4.12 -4.14 8.72
C HIS A 41 4.58 -4.19 10.18
N ARG A 42 5.61 -3.42 10.56
CA ARG A 42 6.22 -3.55 11.89
C ARG A 42 5.39 -2.90 12.99
N CYS A 43 4.83 -1.72 12.77
CA CYS A 43 4.06 -1.01 13.80
C CYS A 43 2.62 -1.56 13.92
N LEU A 44 1.84 -1.61 12.84
CA LEU A 44 0.43 -2.00 12.93
C LEU A 44 0.19 -3.51 12.96
N ALA A 45 0.82 -4.29 12.07
CA ALA A 45 0.57 -5.73 12.00
C ALA A 45 1.23 -6.47 13.16
N HIS A 46 2.54 -6.21 13.39
CA HIS A 46 3.35 -6.95 14.35
C HIS A 46 3.55 -6.27 15.72
N ARG A 47 3.20 -4.99 15.87
CA ARG A 47 3.42 -4.22 17.11
C ARG A 47 4.87 -4.30 17.62
N ALA A 48 5.83 -4.36 16.71
CA ALA A 48 7.26 -4.49 17.00
C ALA A 48 7.98 -3.13 17.18
N LEU A 49 7.28 -2.03 16.91
CA LEU A 49 7.81 -0.67 16.93
C LEU A 49 6.70 0.32 17.32
N ASP A 50 7.00 1.20 18.27
CA ASP A 50 6.18 2.36 18.58
C ASP A 50 6.73 3.61 17.88
N LEU A 51 5.85 4.29 17.14
CA LEU A 51 6.18 5.52 16.42
C LEU A 51 5.66 6.74 17.18
N HIS A 52 6.43 7.82 17.12
CA HIS A 52 5.97 9.12 17.60
C HIS A 52 4.65 9.51 16.88
N PRO A 53 3.65 10.09 17.58
CA PRO A 53 2.34 10.40 17.00
C PRO A 53 2.40 11.19 15.69
N ALA A 54 3.29 12.19 15.59
CA ALA A 54 3.46 12.97 14.36
C ALA A 54 3.87 12.10 13.15
N VAL A 55 4.79 11.17 13.35
CA VAL A 55 5.24 10.23 12.31
C VAL A 55 4.11 9.27 11.93
N ARG A 56 3.34 8.82 12.93
CA ARG A 56 2.16 7.98 12.71
C ARG A 56 1.12 8.69 11.83
N HIS A 57 0.83 9.94 12.12
CA HIS A 57 -0.13 10.74 11.35
C HIS A 57 0.38 11.05 9.94
N PHE A 58 1.68 11.30 9.78
CA PHE A 58 2.31 11.45 8.47
C PHE A 58 2.06 10.21 7.60
N PHE A 59 2.39 9.00 8.08
CA PHE A 59 2.18 7.76 7.33
C PHE A 59 0.71 7.47 7.03
N ARG A 60 -0.19 7.76 7.97
CA ARG A 60 -1.65 7.64 7.74
C ARG A 60 -2.10 8.53 6.58
N PHE A 61 -1.68 9.78 6.59
CA PHE A 61 -2.03 10.75 5.56
C PHE A 61 -1.43 10.37 4.21
N TRP A 62 -0.16 9.96 4.20
CA TRP A 62 0.54 9.55 2.99
C TRP A 62 -0.13 8.36 2.31
N LEU A 63 -0.41 7.29 3.06
CA LEU A 63 -1.09 6.10 2.54
C LEU A 63 -2.49 6.43 2.01
N TRP A 64 -3.26 7.24 2.73
CA TRP A 64 -4.59 7.68 2.29
C TRP A 64 -4.51 8.44 0.96
N MET A 65 -3.57 9.38 0.83
CA MET A 65 -3.43 10.21 -0.37
C MET A 65 -2.96 9.39 -1.58
N THR A 66 -1.98 8.49 -1.38
CA THR A 66 -1.24 7.87 -2.48
C THR A 66 -1.76 6.50 -2.90
N THR A 67 -2.32 5.72 -1.95
CA THR A 67 -2.70 4.33 -2.19
C THR A 67 -4.16 4.03 -1.84
N GLY A 68 -4.79 4.81 -0.96
CA GLY A 68 -6.12 4.53 -0.43
C GLY A 68 -6.19 3.31 0.51
N ILE A 69 -5.05 2.71 0.89
CA ILE A 69 -5.01 1.52 1.76
C ILE A 69 -5.41 1.89 3.20
N SER A 70 -6.34 1.11 3.78
CA SER A 70 -6.69 1.18 5.20
C SER A 70 -5.69 0.38 6.03
N GLY A 71 -5.10 1.02 7.05
CA GLY A 71 -4.10 0.37 7.91
C GLY A 71 -4.64 -0.81 8.71
N ASN A 72 -5.89 -0.77 9.16
CA ASN A 72 -6.51 -1.88 9.90
C ASN A 72 -6.82 -3.06 8.99
N GLU A 73 -7.31 -2.80 7.77
CA GLU A 73 -7.55 -3.86 6.78
C GLU A 73 -6.23 -4.54 6.41
N TRP A 74 -5.21 -3.76 6.06
CA TRP A 74 -3.90 -4.29 5.73
C TRP A 74 -3.31 -5.12 6.87
N ALA A 75 -3.34 -4.62 8.10
CA ALA A 75 -2.85 -5.37 9.26
C ALA A 75 -3.60 -6.69 9.46
N GLY A 76 -4.93 -6.71 9.26
CA GLY A 76 -5.72 -7.93 9.37
C GLY A 76 -5.46 -8.96 8.28
N VAL A 77 -5.35 -8.52 7.03
CA VAL A 77 -4.97 -9.39 5.90
C VAL A 77 -3.56 -9.97 6.14
N HIS A 78 -2.62 -9.13 6.56
CA HIS A 78 -1.23 -9.53 6.84
C HIS A 78 -1.14 -10.53 8.00
N ARG A 79 -1.89 -10.29 9.09
CA ARG A 79 -1.98 -11.25 10.20
C ARG A 79 -2.61 -12.58 9.79
N LYS A 80 -3.58 -12.56 8.86
CA LYS A 80 -4.16 -13.80 8.31
C LYS A 80 -3.13 -14.59 7.52
N HIS A 81 -2.37 -13.93 6.64
CA HIS A 81 -1.26 -14.55 5.90
C HIS A 81 -0.29 -15.28 6.86
N HIS A 82 0.17 -14.61 7.92
CA HIS A 82 1.03 -15.26 8.90
C HIS A 82 0.36 -16.44 9.65
N ALA A 83 -0.90 -16.30 10.04
CA ALA A 83 -1.62 -17.33 10.80
C ALA A 83 -1.97 -18.57 9.96
N LYS A 84 -2.06 -18.41 8.64
CA LYS A 84 -2.53 -19.44 7.69
C LYS A 84 -1.51 -19.75 6.59
N CYS A 85 -0.26 -19.35 6.80
CA CYS A 85 0.83 -19.40 5.83
C CYS A 85 0.87 -20.73 5.07
N GLU A 86 0.92 -20.64 3.74
CA GLU A 86 0.99 -21.80 2.81
C GLU A 86 -0.14 -22.82 2.97
N THR A 87 -1.31 -22.38 3.43
CA THR A 87 -2.55 -23.18 3.40
C THR A 87 -3.55 -22.59 2.41
N ALA A 88 -4.62 -23.32 2.10
CA ALA A 88 -5.73 -22.83 1.28
C ALA A 88 -6.40 -21.56 1.84
N ASP A 89 -6.25 -21.28 3.14
CA ASP A 89 -6.80 -20.10 3.79
C ASP A 89 -5.89 -18.86 3.67
N ASP A 90 -4.64 -19.01 3.22
CA ASP A 90 -3.70 -17.90 3.04
C ASP A 90 -4.13 -17.04 1.83
N PRO A 91 -4.41 -15.73 2.02
CA PRO A 91 -4.82 -14.88 0.92
C PRO A 91 -3.77 -14.70 -0.18
N HIS A 92 -2.50 -14.99 0.11
CA HIS A 92 -1.38 -14.75 -0.80
C HIS A 92 -0.39 -15.92 -0.90
N SER A 93 -0.80 -17.17 -0.58
CA SER A 93 0.11 -18.33 -0.68
C SER A 93 0.53 -18.60 -2.13
N PRO A 94 1.83 -18.53 -2.46
CA PRO A 94 2.33 -18.91 -3.77
C PRO A 94 2.23 -20.42 -4.03
N GLN A 95 2.26 -21.26 -2.98
CA GLN A 95 2.09 -22.70 -3.14
C GLN A 95 0.67 -23.09 -3.57
N MET A 96 -0.34 -22.41 -3.03
CA MET A 96 -1.74 -22.70 -3.35
C MET A 96 -2.24 -21.96 -4.59
N LEU A 97 -1.81 -20.72 -4.80
CA LEU A 97 -2.33 -19.83 -5.87
C LEU A 97 -1.41 -19.73 -7.09
N GLY A 98 -0.13 -20.10 -6.93
CA GLY A 98 0.91 -19.92 -7.93
C GLY A 98 1.56 -18.53 -7.86
N ILE A 99 2.88 -18.49 -8.08
CA ILE A 99 3.68 -17.26 -7.96
C ILE A 99 3.23 -16.14 -8.89
N CYS A 100 2.87 -16.44 -10.14
CA CYS A 100 2.43 -15.43 -11.10
C CYS A 100 1.16 -14.72 -10.61
N LYS A 101 0.21 -15.46 -10.04
CA LYS A 101 -1.03 -14.88 -9.52
C LYS A 101 -0.73 -13.95 -8.33
N VAL A 102 0.10 -14.39 -7.39
CA VAL A 102 0.45 -13.57 -6.21
C VAL A 102 1.19 -12.29 -6.63
N VAL A 103 2.08 -12.36 -7.62
CA VAL A 103 2.86 -11.20 -8.09
C VAL A 103 2.01 -10.22 -8.91
N PHE A 104 1.19 -10.71 -9.84
CA PHE A 104 0.46 -9.85 -10.79
C PHE A 104 -0.95 -9.47 -10.33
N GLU A 105 -1.55 -10.24 -9.42
CA GLU A 105 -2.92 -10.01 -8.90
C GLU A 105 -2.93 -9.75 -7.38
N GLY A 106 -1.80 -9.34 -6.80
CA GLY A 106 -1.67 -9.13 -5.36
C GLY A 106 -2.68 -8.10 -4.80
N SER A 107 -3.04 -7.09 -5.60
CA SER A 107 -4.00 -6.04 -5.20
C SER A 107 -5.43 -6.55 -5.17
N GLU A 108 -5.77 -7.45 -6.08
CA GLU A 108 -7.06 -8.11 -6.23
C GLU A 108 -7.25 -9.12 -5.11
N LEU A 109 -6.23 -9.93 -4.83
CA LEU A 109 -6.19 -10.86 -3.70
C LEU A 109 -6.32 -10.10 -2.37
N TYR A 110 -5.60 -8.98 -2.22
CA TYR A 110 -5.74 -8.10 -1.05
C TYR A 110 -7.17 -7.58 -0.92
N THR A 111 -7.75 -7.03 -2.00
CA THR A 111 -9.09 -6.45 -1.98
C THR A 111 -10.16 -7.49 -1.64
N ALA A 112 -10.06 -8.69 -2.20
CA ALA A 112 -10.95 -9.80 -1.90
C ALA A 112 -10.90 -10.16 -0.41
N GLN A 113 -9.70 -10.20 0.18
CA GLN A 113 -9.51 -10.54 1.58
C GLN A 113 -9.88 -9.38 2.54
N ALA A 114 -9.63 -8.13 2.14
CA ALA A 114 -9.99 -6.95 2.91
C ALA A 114 -11.53 -6.77 3.01
N ARG A 115 -12.29 -7.25 2.02
CA ARG A 115 -13.77 -7.26 2.07
C ARG A 115 -14.36 -8.37 2.94
N ASN A 116 -13.55 -9.28 3.46
CA ASN A 116 -14.01 -10.36 4.33
C ASN A 116 -14.16 -9.87 5.78
N GLU A 117 -15.40 -9.59 6.18
CA GLU A 117 -15.72 -9.07 7.52
C GLU A 117 -15.26 -9.99 8.65
N GLU A 118 -15.30 -11.30 8.46
CA GLU A 118 -14.83 -12.25 9.48
C GLU A 118 -13.34 -12.06 9.77
N THR A 119 -12.55 -11.86 8.72
CA THR A 119 -11.11 -11.62 8.83
C THR A 119 -10.84 -10.30 9.54
N LEU A 120 -11.54 -9.23 9.15
CA LEU A 120 -11.38 -7.93 9.81
C LEU A 120 -11.82 -7.97 11.29
N ARG A 121 -12.90 -8.68 11.61
CA ARG A 121 -13.36 -8.81 12.99
C ARG A 121 -12.39 -9.60 13.88
N LYS A 122 -11.79 -10.66 13.34
CA LYS A 122 -10.89 -11.54 14.10
C LYS A 122 -9.46 -11.03 14.17
N LEU A 123 -9.00 -10.39 13.09
CA LEU A 123 -7.60 -10.10 12.86
C LEU A 123 -7.33 -8.62 12.55
N GLY A 124 -8.33 -7.75 12.39
CA GLY A 124 -8.16 -6.31 12.15
C GLY A 124 -7.51 -5.55 13.29
#